data_AF-A0A1S8KEK6-F1
#
_entry.id   AF-A0A1S8KEK6-F1
#
_cell.length_a   1.000
_cell.length_b   1.000
_cell.length_c   1.000
_cell.angle_alpha   90.00
_cell.angle_beta   90.00
_cell.angle_gamma   90.00
#
_symmetry.space_group_name_H-M   'P 1'
#
loop_
_entity.id
_entity.type
_entity.pdbx_description
1 polymer ?
#
loop_
_entity_poly.entity_id
_entity_poly.type
_entity_poly.pdbx_seq_one_letter_code
_entity_poly.pdbx_strand_id
1 'polypeptide(L)'
;MDVLTHKCPNCGGPLTFDPKDQKFHCEYCLNIYTEEEVSQYEQKQKEARMAGEESKEEPSPTEDFTFTAQEQLADMNEAERKAVDEAGGFSDTADESADNTAAIDL
;
A
#
# COMPACT_ATOMS: atom_id res chain seq x y z
N MET A 1 -0.57 -16.68 22.55
CA MET A 1 0.20 -17.75 21.90
C MET A 1 0.06 -17.50 20.41
N ASP A 2 1.10 -16.99 19.75
CA ASP A 2 1.05 -16.75 18.30
C ASP A 2 1.17 -18.11 17.60
N VAL A 3 0.15 -18.45 16.81
CA VAL A 3 0.18 -19.67 15.99
C VAL A 3 0.98 -19.33 14.75
N LEU A 4 2.24 -19.78 14.70
CA LEU A 4 3.08 -19.59 13.51
C LEU A 4 2.43 -20.34 12.35
N THR A 5 1.80 -19.57 11.46
CA THR A 5 1.06 -20.09 10.32
C THR A 5 1.91 -19.93 9.07
N HIS A 6 2.40 -21.05 8.53
CA HIS A 6 3.20 -21.05 7.30
C HIS A 6 2.36 -20.62 6.10
N LYS A 7 2.94 -19.77 5.25
CA LYS A 7 2.29 -19.26 4.03
C LYS A 7 2.58 -20.14 2.83
N CYS A 8 1.53 -20.43 2.05
CA CYS A 8 1.65 -21.13 0.78
C CYS A 8 2.44 -20.29 -0.24
N PRO A 9 3.52 -20.82 -0.84
CA PRO A 9 4.31 -20.11 -1.84
C PRO A 9 3.53 -19.70 -3.11
N ASN A 10 2.46 -20.42 -3.45
CA ASN A 10 1.67 -20.17 -4.67
C ASN A 10 0.50 -19.20 -4.45
N CYS A 11 -0.27 -19.36 -3.37
CA CYS A 11 -1.50 -18.59 -3.16
C CYS A 11 -1.50 -17.69 -1.92
N GLY A 12 -0.45 -17.75 -1.08
CA GLY A 12 -0.36 -16.98 0.16
C GLY A 12 -1.32 -17.42 1.28
N GLY A 13 -2.15 -18.45 1.05
CA GLY A 13 -3.03 -19.05 2.04
C GLY A 13 -2.28 -19.83 3.13
N PRO A 14 -2.92 -20.14 4.26
CA PRO A 14 -2.32 -20.94 5.33
C PRO A 14 -2.08 -22.39 4.86
N LEU A 15 -0.96 -22.95 5.28
CA LEU A 15 -0.62 -24.36 5.08
C LEU A 15 -0.95 -25.19 6.32
N THR A 16 -1.43 -26.42 6.10
CA THR A 16 -1.73 -27.41 7.15
C THR A 16 -0.70 -28.54 7.10
N PHE A 17 -0.12 -28.91 8.23
CA PHE A 17 0.83 -30.01 8.29
C PHE A 17 0.11 -31.37 8.41
N ASP A 18 0.37 -32.29 7.49
CA ASP A 18 -0.10 -33.68 7.57
C ASP A 18 0.99 -34.59 8.17
N PRO A 19 0.78 -35.18 9.36
CA PRO A 19 1.77 -36.03 10.02
C PRO A 19 1.97 -37.40 9.33
N LYS A 20 1.13 -37.79 8.38
CA LYS A 20 1.27 -39.07 7.66
C LYS A 20 2.37 -39.01 6.62
N ASP A 21 2.41 -37.90 5.88
CA ASP A 21 3.34 -37.67 4.78
C ASP A 21 4.46 -36.69 5.15
N GLN A 22 4.39 -36.09 6.34
CA GLN A 22 5.33 -35.08 6.85
C GLN A 22 5.44 -33.86 5.92
N LYS A 23 4.31 -33.46 5.35
CA LYS A 23 4.22 -32.41 4.33
C LYS A 23 3.17 -31.38 4.69
N PHE A 24 3.29 -30.22 4.07
CA PHE A 24 2.37 -29.11 4.18
C PHE A 24 1.39 -29.11 3.01
N HIS A 25 0.10 -29.20 3.32
CA HIS A 25 -1.00 -29.20 2.36
C HIS A 25 -1.69 -27.85 2.36
N CYS A 26 -1.93 -27.32 1.16
CA CYS A 26 -2.73 -26.12 0.98
C CYS A 26 -4.16 -26.47 0.56
N GLU A 27 -5.15 -26.17 1.41
CA GLU A 27 -6.58 -26.43 1.10
C GLU A 27 -7.15 -25.52 -0.01
N TYR A 28 -6.45 -24.42 -0.33
CA TYR A 28 -6.93 -23.43 -1.31
C TYR A 28 -6.48 -23.72 -2.73
N CYS A 29 -5.20 -24.07 -2.92
CA CYS A 29 -4.64 -24.37 -4.24
C CYS A 29 -4.28 -25.84 -4.43
N LEU A 30 -4.49 -26.69 -3.42
CA LEU A 30 -4.25 -28.14 -3.44
C LEU A 30 -2.80 -28.55 -3.71
N ASN A 31 -1.86 -27.61 -3.59
CA ASN A 31 -0.45 -27.90 -3.66
C ASN A 31 0.05 -28.49 -2.34
N ILE A 32 1.09 -29.31 -2.46
CA ILE A 32 1.76 -29.98 -1.34
C ILE A 32 3.22 -29.56 -1.37
N TYR A 33 3.75 -29.19 -0.20
CA TYR A 33 5.11 -28.72 -0.02
C TYR A 33 5.81 -29.52 1.08
N THR A 34 7.13 -29.66 0.98
CA THR A 34 7.95 -30.18 2.07
C THR A 34 8.32 -29.07 3.06
N GLU A 35 8.83 -29.46 4.24
CA GLU A 35 9.33 -28.49 5.23
C GLU A 35 10.48 -27.64 4.66
N GLU A 36 11.40 -28.24 3.89
CA GLU A 36 12.48 -27.51 3.23
C GLU A 36 11.96 -26.42 2.28
N GLU A 37 10.95 -26.72 1.47
CA GLU A 37 10.38 -25.77 0.50
C GLU A 37 9.71 -24.58 1.20
N VAL A 38 8.97 -24.85 2.26
CA VAL A 38 8.32 -23.82 3.08
C VAL A 38 9.37 -22.96 3.79
N SER A 39 10.37 -23.58 4.42
CA SER A 39 11.45 -22.86 5.11
C SER A 39 12.25 -21.98 4.16
N GLN A 40 12.58 -22.47 2.94
CA GLN A 40 13.27 -21.65 1.94
C GLN A 40 12.44 -20.45 1.49
N TYR A 41 11.13 -20.62 1.30
CA TYR A 41 10.24 -19.53 0.96
C TYR A 41 10.20 -18.47 2.07
N GLU A 42 10.10 -18.90 3.33
CA GLU A 42 10.10 -18.00 4.49
C GLU A 42 11.43 -17.28 4.69
N GLN A 43 12.55 -17.96 4.48
CA GLN A 43 13.88 -17.35 4.51
C GLN A 43 14.00 -16.26 3.45
N LYS A 44 13.62 -16.54 2.19
CA LYS A 44 13.62 -15.55 1.12
C LYS A 44 12.74 -14.34 1.44
N GLN A 45 11.57 -14.56 2.02
CA GLN A 45 10.68 -13.49 2.46
C GLN A 45 11.31 -12.64 3.57
N LYS A 46 12.01 -13.29 4.50
CA LYS A 46 12.72 -12.60 5.58
C LYS A 46 13.90 -11.81 5.05
N GLU A 47 14.71 -12.38 4.16
CA GLU A 47 15.83 -11.70 3.50
C GLU A 47 15.35 -10.48 2.71
N ALA A 48 14.27 -10.61 1.93
CA ALA A 48 13.68 -9.49 1.21
C ALA A 48 13.19 -8.37 2.15
N ARG A 49 12.67 -8.72 3.33
CA ARG A 49 12.28 -7.74 4.35
C ARG A 49 13.47 -7.06 5.01
N MET A 50 14.55 -7.80 5.28
CA MET A 50 15.75 -7.27 5.94
C MET A 50 16.64 -6.48 4.98
N ALA A 51 16.65 -6.82 3.68
CA ALA A 51 17.34 -6.04 2.64
C ALA A 51 16.73 -4.65 2.42
N GLY A 52 15.53 -4.39 2.95
CA GLY A 52 14.94 -3.05 2.97
C GLY A 52 15.49 -2.11 4.06
N GLU A 53 16.30 -2.60 5.00
CA GLU A 53 16.78 -1.81 6.15
C GLU A 53 18.28 -1.46 6.10
N GLU A 54 19.06 -2.04 5.15
CA GLU A 54 20.48 -1.72 4.96
C GLU A 54 20.85 -1.55 3.48
N SER A 55 20.12 -0.69 2.77
CA SER A 55 20.51 -0.24 1.43
C SER A 55 20.20 1.25 1.28
N LYS A 56 21.05 2.05 1.92
CA LYS A 56 21.36 3.41 1.45
C LYS A 56 22.32 3.26 0.26
N GLU A 57 21.83 2.74 -0.85
CA GLU A 57 22.47 2.91 -2.16
C GLU A 57 21.36 3.01 -3.22
N GLU A 58 21.22 4.25 -3.68
CA GLU A 58 20.44 4.82 -4.78
C GLU A 58 19.38 3.95 -5.50
N PRO A 59 18.08 4.21 -5.28
CA PRO A 59 17.13 4.04 -6.36
C PRO A 59 17.45 5.07 -7.44
N SER A 60 17.86 4.64 -8.63
CA SER A 60 17.85 5.52 -9.81
C SER A 60 16.40 6.00 -10.03
N PRO A 61 16.12 7.31 -9.91
CA PRO A 61 14.77 7.83 -10.03
C PRO A 61 14.49 8.12 -11.50
N THR A 62 14.04 7.11 -12.23
CA THR A 62 13.29 7.24 -13.49
C THR A 62 12.40 6.01 -13.51
N GLU A 63 11.31 5.99 -12.76
CA GLU A 63 10.05 6.58 -13.17
C GLU A 63 9.28 7.01 -11.90
N ASP A 64 8.79 8.25 -11.88
CA ASP A 64 7.85 8.75 -10.90
C ASP A 64 6.53 7.95 -10.94
N PHE A 65 6.50 6.79 -10.28
CA PHE A 65 5.28 6.01 -10.02
C PHE A 65 4.55 6.47 -8.74
N THR A 66 4.88 7.67 -8.24
CA THR A 66 4.05 8.34 -7.26
C THR A 66 2.96 9.08 -8.01
N PHE A 67 1.78 8.46 -8.10
CA PHE A 67 0.55 9.13 -8.48
C PHE A 67 0.25 10.22 -7.44
N THR A 68 0.93 11.36 -7.56
CA THR A 68 0.68 12.52 -6.73
C THR A 68 -0.52 13.25 -7.30
N ALA A 69 -1.39 13.74 -6.40
CA ALA A 69 -2.56 14.52 -6.80
C ALA A 69 -2.18 15.76 -7.66
N GLN A 70 -0.94 16.23 -7.55
CA GLN A 70 -0.41 17.39 -8.28
C GLN A 70 -0.14 17.08 -9.76
N GLU A 71 0.29 15.86 -10.11
CA GLU A 71 0.50 15.45 -11.51
C GLU A 71 -0.81 15.22 -12.26
N GLN A 72 -1.84 14.69 -11.61
CA GLN A 72 -3.17 14.56 -12.23
C GLN A 72 -3.76 15.90 -12.66
N LEU A 73 -3.49 16.97 -11.90
CA LEU A 73 -3.95 18.31 -12.27
C LEU A 73 -3.26 18.86 -13.52
N ALA A 74 -2.02 18.43 -13.81
CA ALA A 74 -1.26 18.91 -14.95
C ALA A 74 -1.76 18.31 -16.28
N ASP A 75 -2.23 17.06 -16.27
CA ASP A 75 -2.67 16.33 -17.47
C ASP A 75 -4.13 16.62 -17.87
N MET A 76 -4.94 17.23 -16.98
CA MET A 76 -6.33 17.60 -17.28
C MET A 76 -6.42 18.80 -18.23
N ASN A 77 -7.26 18.66 -19.27
CA ASN A 77 -7.51 19.72 -20.24
C ASN A 77 -8.36 20.86 -19.63
N GLU A 78 -8.34 22.04 -20.24
CA GLU A 78 -9.03 23.27 -19.80
C GLU A 78 -10.52 23.05 -19.52
N ALA A 79 -11.19 22.21 -20.32
CA ALA A 79 -12.60 21.86 -20.12
C ALA A 79 -12.84 21.09 -18.81
N GLU A 80 -11.91 20.23 -18.41
CA GLU A 80 -12.04 19.40 -17.21
C GLU A 80 -11.68 20.21 -15.96
N ARG A 81 -10.69 21.10 -16.04
CA ARG A 81 -10.37 22.05 -14.96
C ARG A 81 -11.52 22.99 -14.67
N LYS A 82 -12.18 23.50 -15.72
CA LYS A 82 -13.36 24.34 -15.60
C LYS A 82 -14.54 23.59 -14.96
N ALA A 83 -14.73 22.32 -15.33
CA ALA A 83 -15.77 21.48 -14.73
C ALA A 83 -15.53 21.20 -13.24
N VAL A 84 -14.27 21.07 -12.80
CA VAL A 84 -13.91 20.87 -11.38
C VAL A 84 -14.13 22.13 -10.55
N ASP A 85 -13.80 23.31 -11.10
CA ASP A 85 -14.06 24.61 -10.47
C ASP A 85 -15.57 24.88 -10.34
N GLU A 86 -16.33 24.63 -11.42
CA GLU A 86 -17.79 24.78 -11.44
C GLU A 86 -18.52 23.77 -10.54
N ALA A 87 -17.90 22.61 -10.25
CA ALA A 87 -18.45 21.60 -9.35
C ALA A 87 -18.10 21.81 -7.87
N GLY A 88 -17.39 22.90 -7.50
CA GLY A 88 -17.03 23.21 -6.12
C GLY A 88 -15.89 22.33 -5.57
N GLY A 89 -14.91 22.01 -6.41
CA GLY A 89 -13.73 21.24 -6.01
C GLY A 89 -12.90 21.96 -4.94
N PHE A 90 -12.99 21.48 -3.70
CA PHE A 90 -12.12 21.80 -2.57
C PHE A 90 -12.01 23.30 -2.23
N SER A 91 -13.10 23.88 -1.73
CA SER A 91 -13.00 25.13 -0.95
C SER A 91 -12.30 24.83 0.38
N ASP A 92 -10.96 24.88 0.37
CA ASP A 92 -10.20 25.20 1.57
C ASP A 92 -10.65 26.61 1.96
N THR A 93 -11.46 26.70 3.01
CA THR A 93 -11.87 27.96 3.63
C THR A 93 -10.60 28.64 4.14
N ALA A 94 -10.02 29.50 3.30
CA ALA A 94 -9.15 30.56 3.73
C ALA A 94 -9.96 31.42 4.71
N ASP A 95 -9.79 31.12 5.99
CA ASP A 95 -10.13 31.97 7.12
C ASP A 95 -9.31 33.26 7.00
N GLU A 96 -9.86 34.23 6.28
CA GLU A 96 -9.41 35.61 6.35
C GLU A 96 -10.65 36.50 6.43
N SER A 97 -11.29 36.48 7.61
CA SER A 97 -12.27 37.50 7.98
C SER A 97 -11.60 38.54 8.88
N ALA A 98 -10.84 39.44 8.27
CA ALA A 98 -10.69 40.80 8.74
C ALA A 98 -11.56 41.69 7.85
N ASP A 99 -12.78 42.05 8.29
CA ASP A 99 -13.23 43.45 8.31
C ASP A 99 -14.59 43.62 9.03
N ASN A 100 -14.52 44.30 10.17
CA ASN A 100 -15.44 45.32 10.68
C ASN A 100 -16.94 45.28 10.31
N THR A 101 -17.79 44.81 11.22
CA THR A 101 -19.04 45.54 11.57
C THR A 101 -19.63 45.05 12.90
N ALA A 102 -19.39 45.76 14.00
CA ALA A 102 -20.30 45.82 15.17
C ALA A 102 -19.74 46.77 16.24
N ALA A 103 -19.93 48.07 16.06
CA ALA A 103 -19.83 49.05 17.14
C ALA A 103 -20.88 50.13 16.97
N ILE A 104 -22.16 49.75 17.05
CA ILE A 104 -23.26 50.65 17.41
C ILE A 104 -24.30 49.80 18.15
N ASP A 105 -24.29 49.88 19.49
CA ASP A 105 -25.45 50.06 20.37
C ASP A 105 -25.04 49.75 21.83
N LEU A 106 -24.74 50.81 22.59
CA LEU A 106 -25.31 51.11 23.92
C LEU A 106 -24.95 52.55 24.34
#